data_AF-A0A2A7H167-F1
#
_entry.id   AF-A0A2A7H167-F1
#
_cell.length_a   1.000
_cell.length_b   1.000
_cell.length_c   1.000
_cell.angle_alpha   90.00
_cell.angle_beta   90.00
_cell.angle_gamma   90.00
#
_symmetry.space_group_name_H-M   'P 1'
#
loop_
_entity.id
_entity.type
_entity.pdbx_description
1 polymer ?
#
loop_
_entity_poly.entity_id
_entity_poly.type
_entity_poly.pdbx_seq_one_letter_code
_entity_poly.pdbx_strand_id
1 'polypeptide(L)'
;MITFLFYFLNRAEEAKMKVLLLGDIAHRWAVSVERVQELAALDPIFPKPYMILPSKDNLYLETDIIAYEKMHVELTQIYIRGRNLRRFLRRE
;
A
#
# COMPACT_ATOMS: atom_id res chain seq x y z
N MET A 1 5.96 13.00 33.64
CA MET A 1 6.76 12.05 32.81
C MET A 1 5.94 11.20 31.84
N ILE A 2 4.61 11.37 31.71
CA ILE A 2 3.81 10.57 30.75
C ILE A 2 3.83 11.22 29.36
N THR A 3 3.79 12.55 29.26
CA THR A 3 3.83 13.30 27.99
C THR A 3 5.12 13.11 27.20
N PHE A 4 6.27 13.05 27.87
CA PHE A 4 7.56 12.75 27.23
C PHE A 4 7.65 11.33 26.66
N LEU A 5 6.98 10.37 27.30
CA LEU A 5 6.95 8.98 26.85
C LEU A 5 6.08 8.83 25.59
N PHE A 6 4.90 9.48 25.55
CA PHE A 6 4.07 9.53 24.35
C PHE A 6 4.75 10.27 23.20
N TYR A 7 5.47 11.37 23.49
CA TYR A 7 6.24 12.10 22.48
C TYR A 7 7.36 11.24 21.89
N PHE A 8 8.07 10.45 22.71
CA PHE A 8 9.10 9.52 22.23
C PHE A 8 8.54 8.29 21.52
N LEU A 9 7.39 7.74 21.96
CA LEU A 9 6.72 6.63 21.27
C LEU A 9 6.21 7.08 19.89
N ASN A 10 5.52 8.21 19.80
CA ASN A 10 5.05 8.76 18.53
C ASN A 10 6.22 9.09 17.60
N ARG A 11 7.32 9.64 18.15
CA ARG A 11 8.55 9.91 17.37
C ARG A 11 9.26 8.63 16.92
N ALA A 12 9.18 7.55 17.69
CA ALA A 12 9.72 6.25 17.32
C ALA A 12 8.84 5.52 16.29
N GLU A 13 7.53 5.73 16.30
CA GLU A 13 6.62 5.32 15.22
C GLU A 13 6.85 6.12 13.94
N GLU A 14 7.01 7.44 14.04
CA GLU A 14 7.39 8.30 12.89
C GLU A 14 8.77 7.95 12.33
N ALA A 15 9.76 7.65 13.17
CA ALA A 15 11.08 7.20 12.72
C ALA A 15 11.06 5.78 12.09
N LYS A 16 9.95 5.05 12.22
CA LYS A 16 9.71 3.73 11.59
C LYS A 16 8.76 3.79 10.41
N MET A 17 8.16 4.94 10.10
CA MET A 17 7.27 5.09 8.94
C MET A 17 8.11 5.04 7.66
N LYS A 18 8.26 3.83 7.14
CA LYS A 18 8.76 3.62 5.79
C LYS A 18 7.68 4.00 4.80
N VAL A 19 8.05 4.87 3.86
CA VAL A 19 7.24 5.24 2.71
C VAL A 19 7.67 4.42 1.49
N LEU A 20 6.71 4.07 0.66
CA LEU A 20 6.89 3.30 -0.57
C LEU A 20 6.41 4.13 -1.76
N LEU A 21 7.17 4.09 -2.84
CA LEU A 21 6.70 4.54 -4.14
C LEU A 21 5.81 3.45 -4.77
N LEU A 22 5.03 3.85 -5.76
CA LEU A 22 4.29 2.92 -6.63
C LEU A 22 5.20 1.84 -7.24
N GLY A 23 6.44 2.20 -7.59
CA GLY A 23 7.45 1.26 -8.08
C GLY A 23 7.85 0.22 -7.05
N ASP A 24 7.99 0.60 -5.78
CA ASP A 24 8.34 -0.32 -4.70
C ASP A 24 7.20 -1.30 -4.42
N ILE A 25 5.96 -0.80 -4.45
CA ILE A 25 4.76 -1.63 -4.32
C ILE A 25 4.67 -2.60 -5.50
N ALA A 26 4.87 -2.11 -6.73
CA ALA A 26 4.86 -2.93 -7.94
C ALA A 26 5.94 -4.01 -7.90
N HIS A 27 7.16 -3.67 -7.45
CA HIS A 27 8.24 -4.63 -7.30
C HIS A 27 7.95 -5.68 -6.23
N ARG A 28 7.49 -5.25 -5.05
CA ARG A 28 7.04 -6.13 -3.96
C ARG A 28 5.95 -7.08 -4.41
N TRP A 29 5.07 -6.61 -5.29
CA TRP A 29 4.00 -7.39 -5.88
C TRP A 29 4.34 -7.99 -7.25
N ALA A 30 5.60 -7.98 -7.69
CA ALA A 30 6.04 -8.52 -8.99
C ALA A 30 5.05 -8.22 -10.15
N VAL A 31 4.46 -7.04 -10.14
CA VAL A 31 3.51 -6.54 -11.15
C VAL A 31 4.06 -5.26 -11.76
N SER A 32 3.45 -4.80 -12.84
CA SER A 32 3.78 -3.51 -13.41
C SER A 32 3.17 -2.36 -12.60
N VAL A 33 3.78 -1.18 -12.67
CA VAL A 33 3.29 0.02 -11.97
C VAL A 33 1.89 0.40 -12.43
N GLU A 34 1.61 0.26 -13.73
CA GLU A 34 0.30 0.50 -14.32
C GLU A 34 -0.77 -0.38 -13.67
N ARG A 35 -0.42 -1.62 -13.32
CA ARG A 35 -1.36 -2.55 -12.70
C ARG A 35 -1.73 -2.14 -11.28
N VAL A 36 -0.77 -1.60 -10.54
CA VAL A 36 -1.01 -1.02 -9.21
C VAL A 36 -1.86 0.24 -9.33
N GLN A 37 -1.63 1.07 -10.34
CA GLN A 37 -2.45 2.26 -10.61
C GLN A 37 -3.89 1.89 -10.98
N GLU A 38 -4.09 0.89 -11.84
CA GLU A 38 -5.42 0.37 -12.16
C GLU A 38 -6.12 -0.16 -10.91
N LEU A 39 -5.41 -0.87 -10.03
CA LEU A 39 -5.98 -1.34 -8.76
C LEU A 39 -6.40 -0.17 -7.87
N ALA A 40 -5.54 0.83 -7.72
CA ALA A 40 -5.83 2.02 -6.93
C ALA A 40 -7.03 2.82 -7.46
N ALA A 41 -7.28 2.79 -8.78
CA ALA A 41 -8.44 3.43 -9.40
C ALA A 41 -9.73 2.60 -9.28
N LEU A 42 -9.61 1.26 -9.26
CA LEU A 42 -10.76 0.37 -9.24
C LEU A 42 -11.21 -0.04 -7.83
N ASP A 43 -10.28 -0.12 -6.88
CA ASP A 43 -10.57 -0.50 -5.50
C ASP A 43 -10.66 0.74 -4.61
N PRO A 44 -11.86 1.11 -4.13
CA PRO A 44 -12.04 2.27 -3.27
C PRO A 44 -11.41 2.11 -1.88
N ILE A 45 -11.03 0.88 -1.49
CA ILE A 45 -10.38 0.58 -0.21
C ILE A 45 -8.85 0.66 -0.33
N PHE A 46 -8.32 0.80 -1.55
CA PHE A 46 -6.88 0.93 -1.77
C PHE A 46 -6.31 2.12 -0.96
N PRO A 47 -5.12 1.96 -0.34
CA PRO A 47 -4.52 3.01 0.48
C PRO A 47 -4.39 4.32 -0.28
N LYS A 48 -4.79 5.42 0.36
CA LYS A 48 -4.59 6.76 -0.22
C LYS A 48 -3.12 7.13 -0.15
N PRO A 49 -2.61 7.90 -1.13
CA PRO A 49 -1.25 8.43 -1.04
C PRO A 49 -1.14 9.30 0.22
N TYR A 50 -0.12 9.03 1.01
CA TYR A 50 0.24 9.82 2.19
C TYR A 50 0.76 11.19 1.77
N MET A 51 1.56 11.23 0.70
CA MET A 51 2.09 12.46 0.13
C MET A 51 2.19 12.34 -1.38
N ILE A 52 1.94 13.45 -2.08
CA ILE A 52 2.20 13.57 -3.51
C ILE A 52 3.41 14.49 -3.66
N LEU A 53 4.48 13.97 -4.26
CA LEU A 53 5.69 14.74 -4.51
C LEU A 53 5.45 15.79 -5.61
N PRO A 54 6.24 16.88 -5.66
CA PRO A 54 6.20 17.84 -6.77
C PRO A 54 6.47 17.20 -8.15
N SER A 55 7.16 16.06 -8.18
CA SER A 55 7.35 15.22 -9.37
C SER A 55 6.08 14.49 -9.84
N LYS A 56 4.98 14.61 -9.07
CA LYS A 56 3.71 13.87 -9.21
C LYS A 56 3.77 12.40 -8.79
N ASP A 57 4.86 11.99 -8.15
CA ASP A 57 4.94 10.64 -7.59
C ASP A 57 4.16 10.53 -6.28
N ASN A 58 3.38 9.46 -6.17
CA ASN A 58 2.62 9.16 -4.97
C ASN A 58 3.46 8.33 -4.00
N LEU A 59 3.53 8.79 -2.76
CA LEU A 59 4.14 8.08 -1.63
C LEU A 59 3.03 7.45 -0.78
N TYR A 60 3.22 6.18 -0.45
CA TYR A 60 2.31 5.40 0.38
C TYR A 60 3.01 4.98 1.66
N LEU A 61 2.27 4.86 2.75
CA LEU A 61 2.81 4.29 3.98
C LEU A 61 2.92 2.78 3.84
N GLU A 62 4.07 2.21 4.18
CA GLU A 62 4.28 0.76 4.15
C GLU A 62 3.25 0.04 5.05
N THR A 63 2.89 0.64 6.18
CA THR A 63 1.88 0.10 7.11
C THR A 63 0.51 -0.06 6.47
N ASP A 64 0.09 0.91 5.66
CA ASP A 64 -1.22 0.91 5.03
C ASP A 64 -1.27 -0.10 3.89
N ILE A 65 -0.17 -0.24 3.14
CA ILE A 65 0.01 -1.27 2.13
C ILE A 65 -0.02 -2.67 2.77
N ILE A 66 0.66 -2.88 3.89
CA ILE A 66 0.63 -4.15 4.64
C ILE A 66 -0.78 -4.44 5.19
N ALA A 67 -1.48 -3.42 5.70
CA ALA A 67 -2.84 -3.58 6.20
C ALA A 67 -3.80 -3.97 5.06
N TYR A 68 -3.65 -3.34 3.90
CA TYR A 68 -4.39 -3.67 2.69
C TYR A 68 -4.10 -5.10 2.21
N GLU A 69 -2.83 -5.53 2.16
CA GLU A 69 -2.44 -6.91 1.85
C GLU A 69 -3.13 -7.92 2.77
N LYS A 70 -3.19 -7.64 4.08
CA LYS A 70 -3.83 -8.52 5.07
C LYS A 70 -5.35 -8.56 4.95
N MET A 71 -5.98 -7.45 4.57
CA MET A 71 -7.42 -7.38 4.34
C MET A 71 -7.83 -8.18 3.09
N HIS A 72 -6.92 -8.25 2.13
CA HIS A 72 -7.11 -8.97 0.87
C HIS A 72 -6.17 -10.18 0.80
N VAL A 73 -6.30 -11.15 1.72
CA VAL A 73 -5.56 -12.44 1.70
C VAL A 73 -5.69 -13.17 0.34
N GLU A 74 -6.78 -12.91 -0.40
CA GLU A 74 -6.98 -13.39 -1.77
C GLU A 74 -6.08 -12.72 -2.82
N LEU A 75 -5.63 -11.46 -2.64
CA LEU A 75 -4.59 -10.86 -3.50
C LEU A 75 -3.29 -11.65 -3.40
N THR A 76 -2.96 -12.14 -2.21
CA THR A 76 -1.81 -13.02 -1.98
C THR A 76 -1.96 -14.36 -2.75
N GLN A 77 -3.19 -14.82 -3.01
CA GLN A 77 -3.44 -16.04 -3.79
C GLN A 77 -3.59 -15.82 -5.30
N ILE A 78 -4.10 -14.66 -5.74
CA ILE A 78 -4.15 -14.28 -7.16
C ILE A 78 -2.74 -14.14 -7.75
N TYR A 79 -1.82 -13.71 -6.90
CA TYR A 79 -0.39 -13.64 -7.13
C TYR A 79 0.24 -14.93 -7.68
N ILE A 80 -0.17 -16.10 -7.17
CA ILE A 80 0.48 -17.38 -7.50
C ILE A 80 -0.02 -17.94 -8.84
N ARG A 81 -1.13 -17.42 -9.40
CA ARG A 81 -1.79 -18.05 -10.57
C ARG A 81 -2.08 -17.13 -11.75
N GLY A 82 -1.60 -15.88 -11.74
CA GLY A 82 -1.81 -14.97 -12.87
C GLY A 82 -3.29 -14.73 -13.19
N ARG A 83 -4.18 -14.83 -12.20
CA ARG A 83 -5.61 -14.59 -12.42
C ARG A 83 -5.83 -13.09 -12.57
N ASN A 84 -6.50 -12.73 -13.65
CA ASN A 84 -6.79 -11.37 -14.08
C ASN A 84 -7.40 -10.55 -12.91
N LEU A 85 -6.72 -9.48 -12.47
CA LEU A 85 -7.14 -8.59 -11.37
C LEU A 85 -8.59 -8.08 -11.51
N ARG A 86 -9.11 -7.97 -12.74
CA ARG A 86 -10.52 -7.66 -12.99
C ARG A 86 -11.47 -8.68 -12.37
N ARG A 87 -11.10 -9.95 -12.34
CA ARG A 87 -11.89 -11.04 -11.77
C ARG A 87 -11.86 -11.02 -10.24
N PHE A 88 -10.78 -10.54 -9.64
CA PHE A 88 -10.71 -10.32 -8.19
C PHE A 88 -11.70 -9.25 -7.72
N LEU A 89 -11.68 -8.11 -8.41
CA LEU A 89 -12.52 -6.96 -8.09
C LEU A 89 -14.00 -7.22 -8.37
N ARG A 90 -14.33 -8.25 -9.17
CA ARG A 90 -15.71 -8.54 -9.58
C ARG A 90 -16.56 -9.29 -8.57
N ARG A 91 -15.99 -9.92 -7.52
CA ARG A 91 -16.71 -10.79 -6.55
C ARG A 91 -17.93 -11.49 -7.19
N GLU A 92 -17.67 -12.33 -8.20
CA GLU A 92 -18.64 -13.32 -8.73
C GLU A 92 -18.22 -14.71 -8.28
#